data_AF-A0A1X1YAP4-F1
#
_entry.id   AF-A0A1X1YAP4-F1
#
_cell.length_a   1.000
_cell.length_b   1.000
_cell.length_c   1.000
_cell.angle_alpha   90.00
_cell.angle_beta   90.00
_cell.angle_gamma   90.00
#
_symmetry.space_group_name_H-M   'P 1'
#
loop_
_entity.id
_entity.type
_entity.pdbx_description
1 polymer ?
#
loop_
_entity_poly.entity_id
_entity_poly.type
_entity_poly.pdbx_seq_one_letter_code
_entity_poly.pdbx_strand_id
1 'polypeptide(L)'
;MVPLRVVRDAARFEAWWLSWGADVELLGELVAMIGDVCEAECGLSALLSEVFEDAGPVPVWLRVEGLRAGVVPGWLSVSVEAAYGGDGTRDGAEVLLCLTPQRVGPRPADWEDPAAAALPGLLVSAYVSKPHRVFAPAPGAPLLEAVAEVIDTALLLVNAELVERDRFSVLVRRPA
;
A
#
# COMPACT_ATOMS: atom_id res chain seq x y z
N MET A 1 -15.30 16.43 6.18
CA MET A 1 -14.04 15.94 5.57
C MET A 1 -14.08 14.43 5.36
N VAL A 2 -13.73 13.95 4.16
CA VAL A 2 -13.59 12.52 3.87
C VAL A 2 -12.14 12.13 4.18
N PRO A 3 -11.88 11.13 5.04
CA PRO A 3 -10.51 10.73 5.39
C PRO A 3 -9.78 10.19 4.16
N LEU A 4 -8.47 10.47 4.08
CA LEU A 4 -7.61 9.89 3.05
C LEU A 4 -7.47 8.39 3.31
N ARG A 5 -7.83 7.58 2.32
CA ARG A 5 -7.79 6.12 2.44
C ARG A 5 -7.40 5.47 1.13
N VAL A 6 -6.68 4.35 1.21
CA VAL A 6 -6.39 3.47 0.08
C VAL A 6 -7.22 2.20 0.23
N VAL A 7 -7.98 1.84 -0.80
CA VAL A 7 -8.94 0.75 -0.74
C VAL A 7 -8.76 -0.16 -1.96
N ARG A 8 -8.80 -1.47 -1.74
CA ARG A 8 -8.84 -2.46 -2.81
C ARG A 8 -10.25 -2.58 -3.39
N ASP A 9 -10.36 -2.46 -4.71
CA ASP A 9 -11.56 -2.80 -5.46
C ASP A 9 -11.54 -4.30 -5.75
N ALA A 10 -12.39 -5.05 -5.04
CA ALA A 10 -12.39 -6.51 -5.10
C ALA A 10 -12.63 -7.07 -6.52
N ALA A 11 -13.54 -6.47 -7.29
CA ALA A 11 -13.86 -6.94 -8.64
C ALA A 11 -12.71 -6.67 -9.61
N ARG A 12 -12.06 -5.51 -9.49
CA ARG A 12 -10.88 -5.19 -10.30
C ARG A 12 -9.66 -6.00 -9.90
N PHE A 13 -9.52 -6.31 -8.62
CA PHE A 13 -8.45 -7.16 -8.11
C PHE A 13 -8.58 -8.58 -8.65
N GLU A 14 -9.79 -9.15 -8.65
CA GLU A 14 -10.05 -10.46 -9.24
C GLU A 14 -9.75 -10.47 -10.75
N ALA A 15 -10.18 -9.43 -11.48
CA ALA A 15 -9.89 -9.30 -12.91
C ALA A 15 -8.38 -9.19 -13.18
N TRP A 16 -7.66 -8.41 -12.35
CA TRP A 16 -6.20 -8.30 -12.41
C TRP A 16 -5.52 -9.64 -12.14
N TRP A 17 -5.96 -10.37 -11.11
CA TRP A 17 -5.43 -11.69 -10.75
C TRP A 17 -5.56 -12.68 -11.92
N LEU A 18 -6.72 -12.70 -12.58
CA LEU A 18 -6.96 -13.54 -13.75
C LEU A 18 -6.07 -13.15 -14.95
N SER A 19 -5.65 -11.89 -15.03
CA SER A 19 -4.75 -11.38 -16.08
C SER A 19 -3.26 -11.50 -15.75
N TRP A 20 -2.91 -11.78 -14.49
CA TRP A 20 -1.55 -11.73 -13.96
C TRP A 20 -0.60 -12.70 -14.68
N GLY A 21 -1.11 -13.81 -15.20
CA GLY A 21 -0.45 -14.62 -16.23
C GLY A 21 0.87 -15.30 -15.85
N ALA A 22 1.45 -15.05 -14.67
CA ALA A 22 2.73 -15.61 -14.23
C ALA A 22 2.79 -15.92 -12.72
N ASP A 23 3.47 -17.03 -12.44
CA ASP A 23 3.98 -17.56 -11.16
C ASP A 23 3.06 -17.55 -9.92
N VAL A 24 1.84 -18.07 -10.10
CA VAL A 24 0.93 -18.41 -8.99
C VAL A 24 1.60 -19.37 -7.99
N GLU A 25 2.56 -20.19 -8.43
CA GLU A 25 3.34 -21.08 -7.57
C GLU A 25 4.25 -20.27 -6.64
N LEU A 26 5.03 -19.32 -7.16
CA LEU A 26 5.83 -18.38 -6.37
C LEU A 26 4.97 -17.62 -5.34
N LEU A 27 3.82 -17.07 -5.75
CA LEU A 27 2.93 -16.37 -4.81
C LEU A 27 2.44 -17.32 -3.69
N GLY A 28 2.21 -18.59 -4.01
CA GLY A 28 1.87 -19.62 -3.03
C GLY A 28 3.00 -19.89 -2.04
N GLU A 29 4.24 -19.97 -2.52
CA GLU A 29 5.44 -20.14 -1.68
C GLU A 29 5.64 -18.93 -0.76
N LEU A 30 5.53 -17.72 -1.29
CA LEU A 30 5.64 -16.48 -0.53
C LEU A 30 4.55 -16.39 0.55
N VAL A 31 3.30 -16.74 0.22
CA VAL A 31 2.20 -16.82 1.18
C VAL A 31 2.49 -17.85 2.28
N ALA A 32 3.06 -19.01 1.94
CA ALA A 32 3.45 -20.00 2.94
C ALA A 32 4.55 -19.48 3.87
N MET A 33 5.55 -18.76 3.35
CA MET A 33 6.62 -18.13 4.13
C MET A 33 6.08 -17.07 5.12
N ILE A 34 5.00 -16.35 4.78
CA ILE A 34 4.36 -15.38 5.68
C ILE A 34 3.85 -16.04 6.97
N GLY A 35 3.44 -17.30 6.89
CA GLY A 35 3.03 -18.10 8.06
C GLY A 35 4.20 -18.59 8.93
N ASP A 36 5.44 -18.54 8.43
CA ASP A 36 6.62 -18.96 9.18
C ASP A 36 7.11 -17.86 10.13
N VAL A 37 7.41 -18.25 11.36
CA VAL A 37 7.86 -17.33 12.43
C VAL A 37 9.16 -16.61 12.07
N CYS A 38 10.04 -17.25 11.30
CA CYS A 38 11.40 -16.78 11.00
C CYS A 38 11.48 -16.02 9.66
N GLU A 39 10.56 -16.28 8.74
CA GLU A 39 10.65 -15.81 7.35
C GLU A 39 9.53 -14.86 6.95
N ALA A 40 8.59 -14.55 7.86
CA ALA A 40 7.42 -13.75 7.55
C ALA A 40 7.74 -12.38 6.93
N GLU A 41 8.77 -11.68 7.41
CA GLU A 41 9.14 -10.39 6.83
C GLU A 41 9.65 -10.52 5.40
N CYS A 42 10.43 -11.58 5.13
CA CYS A 42 10.96 -11.86 3.80
C CYS A 42 9.83 -12.22 2.84
N GLY A 43 8.93 -13.12 3.26
CA GLY A 43 7.76 -13.49 2.48
C GLY A 43 6.85 -12.30 2.20
N LEU A 44 6.62 -11.43 3.18
CA LEU A 44 5.84 -10.20 3.02
C LEU A 44 6.48 -9.21 2.06
N SER A 45 7.78 -8.95 2.25
CA SER A 45 8.52 -8.00 1.42
C SER A 45 8.51 -8.43 -0.04
N ALA A 46 8.84 -9.71 -0.30
CA ALA A 46 8.82 -10.28 -1.64
C ALA A 46 7.40 -10.30 -2.23
N LEU A 47 6.38 -10.73 -1.49
CA LEU A 47 5.00 -10.77 -1.99
C LEU A 47 4.51 -9.38 -2.40
N LEU A 48 4.75 -8.36 -1.58
CA LEU A 48 4.32 -7.01 -1.90
C LEU A 48 5.15 -6.38 -3.02
N SER A 49 6.44 -6.70 -3.13
CA SER A 49 7.23 -6.35 -4.31
C SER A 49 6.61 -6.94 -5.57
N GLU A 50 6.34 -8.25 -5.62
CA GLU A 50 5.71 -8.89 -6.78
C GLU A 50 4.38 -8.21 -7.13
N VAL A 51 3.52 -7.94 -6.14
CA VAL A 51 2.19 -7.36 -6.35
C VAL A 51 2.21 -5.89 -6.79
N PHE A 52 3.17 -5.09 -6.29
CA PHE A 52 3.18 -3.63 -6.46
C PHE A 52 4.28 -3.08 -7.39
N GLU A 53 5.38 -3.80 -7.62
CA GLU A 53 6.54 -3.33 -8.38
C GLU A 53 6.28 -3.37 -9.91
N ASP A 54 5.54 -4.37 -10.39
CA ASP A 54 5.19 -4.54 -11.81
C ASP A 54 3.89 -3.81 -12.25
N ALA A 55 3.16 -3.19 -11.32
CA ALA A 55 1.81 -2.67 -11.59
C ALA A 55 1.74 -1.32 -12.33
N GLY A 56 2.89 -0.69 -12.64
CA GLY A 56 2.93 0.65 -13.25
C GLY A 56 2.36 1.74 -12.31
N PRO A 57 1.90 2.90 -12.84
CA PRO A 57 1.37 3.98 -12.01
C PRO A 57 0.05 3.57 -11.36
N VAL A 58 0.08 3.32 -10.04
CA VAL A 58 -1.06 2.96 -9.17
C VAL A 58 -1.84 1.73 -9.69
N PRO A 59 -1.76 0.56 -9.02
CA PRO A 59 -2.52 -0.61 -9.44
C PRO A 59 -3.99 -0.29 -9.72
N VAL A 60 -4.52 -0.72 -10.88
CA VAL A 60 -5.89 -0.36 -11.34
C VAL A 60 -7.01 -0.83 -10.39
N TRP A 61 -6.67 -1.81 -9.56
CA TRP A 61 -7.51 -2.39 -8.52
C TRP A 61 -7.39 -1.67 -7.18
N LEU A 62 -6.59 -0.61 -7.07
CA LEU A 62 -6.56 0.29 -5.92
C LEU A 62 -7.27 1.59 -6.21
N ARG A 63 -7.96 2.10 -5.19
CA ARG A 63 -8.61 3.40 -5.18
C ARG A 63 -8.07 4.23 -4.03
N VAL A 64 -7.76 5.49 -4.30
CA VAL A 64 -7.43 6.49 -3.27
C VAL A 64 -8.63 7.41 -3.08
N GLU A 65 -9.16 7.44 -1.87
CA GLU A 65 -10.28 8.27 -1.44
C GLU A 65 -9.80 9.48 -0.64
N GLY A 66 -10.60 10.55 -0.53
CA GLY A 66 -10.26 11.74 0.28
C GLY A 66 -9.31 12.75 -0.38
N LEU A 67 -8.88 12.50 -1.62
CA LEU A 67 -8.13 13.48 -2.42
C LEU A 67 -9.02 14.68 -2.83
N ARG A 68 -8.39 15.84 -3.00
CA ARG A 68 -9.02 17.06 -3.49
C ARG A 68 -9.45 16.90 -4.96
N ALA A 69 -10.51 17.60 -5.34
CA ALA A 69 -10.88 17.73 -6.76
C ALA A 69 -9.70 18.28 -7.59
N GLY A 70 -9.43 17.65 -8.73
CA GLY A 70 -8.27 17.98 -9.57
C GLY A 70 -6.96 17.32 -9.14
N VAL A 71 -6.98 16.46 -8.12
CA VAL A 71 -5.83 15.65 -7.69
C VAL A 71 -6.15 14.16 -7.86
N VAL A 72 -5.22 13.42 -8.45
CA VAL A 72 -5.29 11.96 -8.60
C VAL A 72 -3.99 11.33 -8.09
N PRO A 73 -3.98 10.04 -7.73
CA PRO A 73 -2.73 9.36 -7.43
C PRO A 73 -1.90 9.23 -8.72
N GLY A 74 -0.63 9.62 -8.68
CA GLY A 74 0.33 9.45 -9.77
C GLY A 74 1.19 8.20 -9.59
N TRP A 75 1.62 7.94 -8.35
CA TRP A 75 2.29 6.72 -7.95
C TRP A 75 1.73 6.26 -6.61
N LEU A 76 1.58 4.94 -6.45
CA LEU A 76 1.21 4.34 -5.17
C LEU A 76 1.90 2.98 -5.07
N SER A 77 2.65 2.77 -4.00
CA SER A 77 3.26 1.48 -3.67
C SER A 77 3.07 1.17 -2.20
N VAL A 78 2.90 -0.11 -1.89
CA VAL A 78 2.97 -0.64 -0.53
C VAL A 78 4.14 -1.60 -0.49
N SER A 79 5.03 -1.42 0.48
CA SER A 79 6.18 -2.30 0.70
C SER A 79 6.29 -2.67 2.17
N VAL A 80 7.06 -3.72 2.45
CA VAL A 80 7.39 -4.13 3.81
C VAL A 80 8.89 -4.24 3.96
N GLU A 81 9.40 -3.68 5.06
CA GLU A 81 10.80 -3.75 5.45
C GLU A 81 10.93 -4.39 6.84
N ALA A 82 12.00 -5.14 7.07
CA ALA A 82 12.27 -5.69 8.39
C ALA A 82 12.64 -4.58 9.38
N ALA A 83 12.01 -4.59 10.56
CA ALA A 83 12.32 -3.67 11.65
C ALA A 83 13.34 -4.32 12.59
N TYR A 84 14.31 -3.52 13.03
CA TYR A 84 15.38 -3.94 13.94
C TYR A 84 15.30 -3.17 15.25
N GLY A 85 15.39 -3.90 16.37
CA GLY A 85 15.49 -3.33 17.70
C GLY A 85 16.83 -2.62 17.93
N GLY A 86 16.96 -1.95 19.08
CA GLY A 86 18.17 -1.20 19.43
C GLY A 86 19.43 -2.05 19.62
N ASP A 87 19.28 -3.37 19.75
CA ASP A 87 20.36 -4.36 19.80
C ASP A 87 20.73 -4.93 18.41
N GLY A 88 20.06 -4.46 17.34
CA GLY A 88 20.25 -4.94 15.99
C GLY A 88 19.57 -6.30 15.71
N THR A 89 18.77 -6.82 16.64
CA THR A 89 17.95 -8.01 16.40
C THR A 89 16.68 -7.63 15.66
N ARG A 90 16.18 -8.55 14.82
CA ARG A 90 14.90 -8.34 14.13
C ARG A 90 13.76 -8.37 15.15
N ASP A 91 12.95 -7.32 15.19
CA ASP A 91 11.86 -7.14 16.16
C ASP A 91 10.49 -6.93 15.48
N GLY A 92 10.41 -7.01 14.16
CA GLY A 92 9.15 -6.96 13.44
C GLY A 92 9.29 -6.49 12.02
N ALA A 93 8.25 -5.81 11.53
CA ALA A 93 8.20 -5.26 10.18
C ALA A 93 7.58 -3.85 10.17
N GLU A 94 8.05 -3.01 9.25
CA GLU A 94 7.43 -1.73 8.90
C GLU A 94 6.66 -1.90 7.59
N VAL A 95 5.36 -1.62 7.62
CA VAL A 95 4.53 -1.54 6.42
C VAL A 95 4.55 -0.10 5.93
N LEU A 96 5.06 0.11 4.73
CA LEU A 96 5.26 1.42 4.14
C LEU A 96 4.25 1.64 3.01
N LEU A 97 3.54 2.77 3.05
CA LEU A 97 2.75 3.28 1.94
C LEU A 97 3.43 4.53 1.39
N CYS A 98 3.80 4.50 0.12
CA CYS A 98 4.26 5.67 -0.61
C CYS A 98 3.18 6.10 -1.61
N LEU A 99 2.74 7.35 -1.53
CA LEU A 99 1.76 7.95 -2.44
C LEU A 99 2.31 9.27 -2.99
N THR A 100 2.49 9.34 -4.31
CA THR A 100 2.83 10.58 -5.01
C THR A 100 1.59 11.06 -5.76
N PRO A 101 0.90 12.10 -5.27
CA PRO A 101 -0.25 12.68 -5.96
C PRO A 101 0.20 13.55 -7.14
N GLN A 102 -0.65 13.64 -8.15
CA GLN A 102 -0.47 14.52 -9.31
C GLN A 102 -1.75 15.31 -9.59
N ARG A 103 -1.61 16.47 -10.23
CA ARG A 103 -2.75 17.32 -10.59
C ARG A 103 -3.24 16.98 -11.99
N VAL A 104 -4.55 16.99 -12.18
CA VAL A 104 -5.18 16.72 -13.48
C VAL A 104 -6.15 17.84 -13.82
N GLY A 105 -6.11 18.30 -15.07
CA GLY A 105 -6.92 19.41 -15.57
C GLY A 105 -6.09 20.63 -15.96
N PRO A 106 -6.73 21.68 -16.51
CA PRO A 106 -6.04 22.89 -16.92
C PRO A 106 -5.42 23.58 -15.72
N ARG A 107 -4.16 24.03 -15.87
CA ARG A 107 -3.42 24.79 -14.85
C ARG A 107 -4.25 26.01 -14.42
N PRO A 108 -4.70 26.10 -13.16
CA PRO A 108 -5.29 27.30 -12.60
C PRO A 108 -4.36 28.50 -12.79
N ALA A 109 -4.95 29.64 -13.16
CA ALA A 109 -4.23 30.85 -13.55
C ALA A 109 -3.38 31.48 -12.41
N ASP A 110 -3.59 31.03 -11.17
CA ASP A 110 -2.91 31.45 -9.94
C ASP A 110 -1.66 30.62 -9.60
N TRP A 111 -1.28 29.64 -10.43
CA TRP A 111 -0.07 28.83 -10.19
C TRP A 111 1.16 29.47 -10.83
N GLU A 112 1.77 30.42 -10.14
CA GLU A 112 2.89 31.23 -10.65
C GLU A 112 4.23 30.47 -10.79
N ASP A 113 4.38 29.27 -10.23
CA ASP A 113 5.66 28.51 -10.28
C ASP A 113 5.47 27.02 -10.67
N PRO A 114 6.11 26.53 -11.76
CA PRO A 114 6.17 25.11 -12.11
C PRO A 114 6.76 24.21 -11.02
N ALA A 115 7.68 24.70 -10.19
CA ALA A 115 8.22 23.96 -9.05
C ALA A 115 7.23 23.90 -7.88
N ALA A 116 6.38 24.92 -7.72
CA ALA A 116 5.26 24.92 -6.76
C ALA A 116 4.04 24.08 -7.23
N ALA A 117 4.07 23.56 -8.46
CA ALA A 117 3.04 22.67 -8.98
C ALA A 117 3.17 21.22 -8.47
N ALA A 118 4.35 20.84 -7.96
CA ALA A 118 4.57 19.52 -7.36
C ALA A 118 3.77 19.42 -6.05
N LEU A 119 2.89 18.43 -5.97
CA LEU A 119 2.22 18.11 -4.72
C LEU A 119 3.18 17.33 -3.82
N PRO A 120 3.18 17.56 -2.50
CA PRO A 120 4.01 16.80 -1.60
C PRO A 120 3.63 15.31 -1.68
N GLY A 121 4.63 14.44 -1.78
CA GLY A 121 4.45 13.01 -1.59
C GLY A 121 4.08 12.68 -0.15
N LEU A 122 3.49 11.51 0.04
CA LEU A 122 3.09 10.99 1.33
C LEU A 122 3.79 9.65 1.56
N LEU A 123 4.54 9.57 2.64
CA LEU A 123 5.12 8.33 3.15
C LEU A 123 4.50 8.06 4.52
N VAL A 124 3.87 6.91 4.67
CA VAL A 124 3.30 6.44 5.94
C VAL A 124 3.90 5.10 6.28
N SER A 125 4.30 4.94 7.54
CA SER A 125 4.81 3.67 8.07
C SER A 125 3.93 3.18 9.22
N ALA A 126 3.67 1.88 9.26
CA ALA A 126 3.00 1.19 10.35
C ALA A 126 3.87 0.04 10.85
N TYR A 127 4.29 0.10 12.11
CA TYR A 127 5.07 -0.96 12.74
C TYR A 127 4.18 -2.13 13.15
N VAL A 128 4.65 -3.34 12.89
CA VAL A 128 4.01 -4.60 13.29
C VAL A 128 5.01 -5.47 14.03
N SER A 129 4.74 -5.71 15.31
CA SER A 129 5.42 -6.76 16.07
C SER A 129 4.91 -8.13 15.61
N LYS A 130 5.81 -9.10 15.41
CA LYS A 130 5.45 -10.50 15.06
C LYS A 130 4.54 -10.61 13.82
N PRO A 131 5.04 -10.24 12.63
CA PRO A 131 4.23 -10.18 11.41
C PRO A 131 3.53 -11.50 11.05
N HIS A 132 4.14 -12.65 11.34
CA HIS A 132 3.52 -13.98 11.16
C HIS A 132 2.20 -14.18 11.93
N ARG A 133 1.87 -13.34 12.92
CA ARG A 133 0.57 -13.41 13.63
C ARG A 133 -0.48 -12.48 13.05
N VAL A 134 -0.03 -11.46 12.32
CA VAL A 134 -0.89 -10.39 11.81
C VAL A 134 -1.23 -10.65 10.35
N PHE A 135 -0.26 -11.14 9.58
CA PHE A 135 -0.39 -11.34 8.14
C PHE A 135 -0.57 -12.80 7.73
N ALA A 136 -0.47 -13.77 8.64
CA ALA A 136 -0.70 -15.17 8.30
C ALA A 136 -2.14 -15.35 7.80
N PRO A 137 -2.33 -15.80 6.54
CA PRO A 137 -3.66 -15.97 6.00
C PRO A 137 -4.42 -17.09 6.70
N ALA A 138 -5.75 -17.08 6.54
CA ALA A 138 -6.61 -18.12 7.08
C ALA A 138 -6.19 -19.52 6.58
N PRO A 139 -6.11 -20.54 7.47
CA PRO A 139 -5.72 -21.89 7.07
C PRO A 139 -6.63 -22.46 5.98
N GLY A 140 -6.03 -22.90 4.87
CA GLY A 140 -6.76 -23.48 3.74
C GLY A 140 -7.48 -22.48 2.85
N ALA A 141 -7.26 -21.17 3.02
CA ALA A 141 -7.78 -20.17 2.09
C ALA A 141 -7.24 -20.41 0.67
N PRO A 142 -8.08 -20.27 -0.37
CA PRO A 142 -7.61 -20.18 -1.75
C PRO A 142 -6.54 -19.08 -1.89
N LEU A 143 -5.54 -19.30 -2.73
CA LEU A 143 -4.39 -18.39 -2.83
C LEU A 143 -4.78 -16.94 -3.16
N LEU A 144 -5.76 -16.74 -4.05
CA LEU A 144 -6.30 -15.41 -4.34
C LEU A 144 -6.81 -14.69 -3.07
N GLU A 145 -7.53 -15.43 -2.23
CA GLU A 145 -8.08 -14.90 -0.97
C GLU A 145 -6.97 -14.64 0.04
N ALA A 146 -5.96 -15.52 0.11
CA ALA A 146 -4.81 -15.34 0.98
C ALA A 146 -3.98 -14.11 0.61
N VAL A 147 -3.72 -13.87 -0.69
CA VAL A 147 -3.03 -12.65 -1.15
C VAL A 147 -3.89 -11.42 -0.89
N ALA A 148 -5.19 -11.49 -1.15
CA ALA A 148 -6.13 -10.41 -0.83
C ALA A 148 -6.11 -10.07 0.66
N GLU A 149 -6.09 -11.06 1.55
CA GLU A 149 -6.03 -10.89 3.01
C GLU A 149 -4.75 -10.18 3.45
N VAL A 150 -3.58 -10.56 2.90
CA VAL A 150 -2.30 -9.88 3.18
C VAL A 150 -2.36 -8.42 2.74
N ILE A 151 -2.85 -8.15 1.53
CA ILE A 151 -2.98 -6.78 1.01
C ILE A 151 -3.95 -5.96 1.86
N ASP A 152 -5.12 -6.50 2.18
CA ASP A 152 -6.14 -5.80 2.97
C ASP A 152 -5.63 -5.51 4.39
N THR A 153 -4.85 -6.43 4.96
CA THR A 153 -4.19 -6.23 6.26
C THR A 153 -3.15 -5.11 6.18
N ALA A 154 -2.31 -5.09 5.14
CA ALA A 154 -1.32 -4.02 4.94
C ALA A 154 -2.02 -2.65 4.76
N LEU A 155 -3.06 -2.60 3.93
CA LEU A 155 -3.87 -1.40 3.71
C LEU A 155 -4.57 -0.93 4.99
N LEU A 156 -5.09 -1.86 5.81
CA LEU A 156 -5.72 -1.53 7.08
C LEU A 156 -4.73 -0.82 8.03
N LEU A 157 -3.52 -1.35 8.16
CA LEU A 157 -2.47 -0.81 9.03
C LEU A 157 -2.06 0.60 8.59
N VAL A 158 -1.75 0.79 7.30
CA VAL A 158 -1.36 2.13 6.80
C VAL A 158 -2.54 3.10 6.80
N ASN A 159 -3.77 2.64 6.60
CA ASN A 159 -4.96 3.50 6.69
C ASN A 159 -5.24 3.97 8.12
N ALA A 160 -4.97 3.15 9.14
CA ALA A 160 -5.06 3.56 10.54
C ALA A 160 -4.07 4.70 10.81
N GLU A 161 -2.83 4.55 10.35
CA GLU A 161 -1.79 5.57 10.45
C GLU A 161 -2.09 6.84 9.64
N LEU A 162 -2.70 6.70 8.45
CA LEU A 162 -3.12 7.83 7.61
C LEU A 162 -4.17 8.71 8.30
N VAL A 163 -5.09 8.10 9.06
CA VAL A 163 -6.13 8.81 9.82
C VAL A 163 -5.54 9.54 11.00
N GLU A 164 -4.54 8.97 11.68
CA GLU A 164 -3.85 9.65 12.81
C GLU A 164 -2.91 10.76 12.33
N ARG A 165 -2.25 10.58 11.19
CA ARG A 165 -1.32 11.56 10.57
C ARG A 165 -2.05 12.60 9.70
N ASP A 166 -3.29 12.95 10.05
CA ASP A 166 -4.22 13.81 9.31
C ASP A 166 -3.74 15.26 9.01
N ARG A 167 -2.48 15.59 9.30
CA ARG A 167 -1.84 16.88 9.05
C ARG A 167 -1.24 17.03 7.65
N PHE A 168 -1.62 16.16 6.71
CA PHE A 168 -1.20 16.30 5.32
C PHE A 168 -1.75 17.58 4.68
N SER A 169 -0.98 18.18 3.77
CA SER A 169 -1.20 19.55 3.26
C SER A 169 -2.60 19.79 2.69
N VAL A 170 -3.19 20.95 3.01
CA VAL A 170 -4.46 21.47 2.44
C VAL A 170 -4.45 21.46 0.89
N LEU A 171 -3.26 21.40 0.28
CA LEU A 171 -3.08 21.34 -1.16
C LEU A 171 -3.53 20.02 -1.79
N VAL A 172 -3.52 18.91 -1.06
CA VAL A 172 -3.84 17.57 -1.62
C VAL A 172 -5.20 17.04 -1.18
N ARG A 173 -5.72 17.48 -0.03
CA ARG A 173 -6.95 16.94 0.56
C ARG A 173 -8.20 17.71 0.21
N ARG A 174 -9.33 17.00 0.17
CA ARG A 174 -10.63 17.64 0.01
C ARG A 174 -10.91 18.52 1.24
N PRO A 175 -11.27 19.81 1.06
CA PRO A 175 -11.62 20.68 2.18
C PRO A 175 -12.85 20.13 2.94
N ALA A 176 -12.97 20.56 4.21
CA ALA A 176 -13.96 20.08 5.17
C ALA A 176 -15.40 20.08 4.62
#